data_AF-A0AAU7MMZ1-F1
#
_entry.id   AF-A0AAU7MMZ1-F1
#
_cell.length_a   1.000
_cell.length_b   1.000
_cell.length_c   1.000
_cell.angle_alpha   90.00
_cell.angle_beta   90.00
_cell.angle_gamma   90.00
#
_symmetry.space_group_name_H-M   'P 1'
#
loop_
_entity.id
_entity.type
_entity.pdbx_description
1 polymer ?
#
loop_
_entity_poly.entity_id
_entity_poly.type
_entity_poly.pdbx_seq_one_letter_code
_entity_poly.pdbx_strand_id
1 'polypeptide(L)' 'MLMGGGFSKCFPGSALGGAPSAESLIEGMEATLWSDSNHGRFTMRIETEYWTWEPDLEAWMVRQV' A
#
# COMPACT_ATOMS: atom_id res chain seq x y z
N MET A 1 -27.19 -9.96 6.83
CA MET A 1 -27.74 -9.17 7.96
C MET A 1 -27.63 -10.07 9.18
N LEU A 2 -26.85 -9.85 10.26
CA LEU A 2 -26.01 -8.78 10.85
C LEU A 2 -24.83 -9.50 11.55
N MET A 3 -23.58 -9.08 11.34
CA MET A 3 -22.68 -8.30 12.26
C MET A 3 -22.10 -9.04 13.48
N GLY A 4 -20.77 -8.91 13.62
CA GLY A 4 -19.94 -9.27 14.79
C GLY A 4 -18.60 -9.80 14.28
N GLY A 5 -17.51 -9.04 14.16
CA GLY A 5 -16.91 -8.15 15.14
C GLY A 5 -15.71 -8.89 15.76
N GLY A 6 -14.48 -8.54 15.39
CA GLY A 6 -13.28 -9.13 15.96
C GLY A 6 -12.01 -8.93 15.14
N PHE A 7 -11.36 -7.80 15.34
CA PHE A 7 -9.96 -7.58 14.98
C PHE A 7 -9.05 -8.63 15.61
N SER A 8 -7.90 -8.85 14.96
CA SER A 8 -6.76 -9.66 15.40
C SER A 8 -6.86 -11.15 15.09
N LYS A 9 -6.19 -11.54 14.01
CA LYS A 9 -5.51 -12.82 13.97
C LYS A 9 -4.13 -12.62 13.38
N CYS A 10 -3.16 -12.49 14.29
CA CYS A 10 -1.76 -12.80 14.04
C CYS A 10 -1.69 -13.99 13.08
N PHE A 11 -0.88 -13.88 12.03
CA PHE A 11 -0.49 -15.03 11.22
C PHE A 11 0.02 -16.13 12.15
N PRO A 12 -0.54 -17.34 12.06
CA PRO A 12 0.30 -18.42 11.60
C PRO A 12 -0.51 -19.38 10.72
N GLY A 13 -0.16 -19.42 9.44
CA GLY A 13 -0.69 -20.41 8.53
C GLY A 13 0.34 -20.65 7.45
N SER A 14 1.06 -21.77 7.55
CA SER A 14 1.95 -22.27 6.51
C SER A 14 1.18 -22.43 5.21
N ALA A 15 1.14 -21.40 4.38
CA ALA A 15 0.83 -21.55 2.97
C ALA A 15 2.12 -21.97 2.28
N LEU A 16 2.24 -23.26 1.95
CA LEU A 16 3.24 -23.77 1.00
C LEU A 16 2.90 -23.27 -0.42
N GLY A 17 2.73 -21.97 -0.60
CA GLY A 17 2.82 -21.31 -1.89
C GLY A 17 4.29 -20.96 -2.08
N GLY A 18 4.90 -21.43 -3.16
CA GLY A 18 6.25 -20.99 -3.53
C GLY A 18 6.33 -19.46 -3.49
N ALA A 19 7.52 -18.93 -3.19
CA ALA A 19 7.72 -17.49 -3.22
C ALA A 19 7.19 -16.95 -4.57
N PRO A 20 6.38 -15.87 -4.56
CA PRO A 20 5.87 -15.30 -5.80
C PRO A 20 7.05 -14.92 -6.71
N SER A 21 6.85 -15.05 -8.02
CA SER A 21 7.87 -14.60 -8.97
C SER A 21 8.05 -13.09 -8.86
N ALA A 22 9.18 -12.58 -9.34
CA ALA A 22 9.44 -11.15 -9.38
C ALA A 22 8.35 -10.41 -10.17
N GLU A 23 7.88 -11.02 -11.27
CA GLU A 23 6.82 -10.47 -12.11
C GLU A 23 5.49 -10.37 -11.36
N SER A 24 5.07 -11.44 -10.67
CA SER A 24 3.82 -11.42 -9.89
C SER A 24 3.87 -10.43 -8.72
N LEU A 25 5.05 -10.22 -8.12
CA LEU A 25 5.25 -9.19 -7.11
C LEU A 25 5.08 -7.78 -7.71
N ILE A 26 5.72 -7.53 -8.85
CA ILE A 26 5.62 -6.23 -9.55
C ILE A 26 4.18 -5.95 -9.97
N GLU A 27 3.48 -6.93 -10.54
CA GLU A 27 2.07 -6.80 -10.94
C GLU A 27 1.17 -6.48 -9.74
N GLY A 28 1.36 -7.15 -8.60
CA GLY A 28 0.60 -6.87 -7.38
C GLY A 28 0.89 -5.48 -6.81
N MET A 29 2.15 -5.03 -6.89
CA MET A 29 2.55 -3.69 -6.51
C MET A 29 1.93 -2.63 -7.42
N GLU A 30 1.97 -2.81 -8.74
CA GLU A 30 1.31 -1.91 -9.69
C GLU A 30 -0.19 -1.84 -9.45
N ALA A 31 -0.86 -3.00 -9.28
CA ALA A 31 -2.30 -3.04 -9.02
C ALA A 31 -2.68 -2.29 -7.74
N THR A 32 -1.83 -2.35 -6.70
CA THR A 32 -2.06 -1.62 -5.44
C THR A 32 -1.79 -0.13 -5.59
N LEU A 33 -0.74 0.25 -6.31
CA LEU A 33 -0.36 1.65 -6.49
C LEU A 33 -1.40 2.43 -7.30
N TRP A 34 -1.98 1.79 -8.32
CA TRP A 34 -2.93 2.40 -9.25
C TRP A 34 -4.40 2.13 -8.93
N SER A 35 -4.71 1.51 -7.79
CA SER A 35 -6.11 1.28 -7.41
C SER A 35 -6.78 2.53 -6.84
N ASP A 36 -8.10 2.59 -6.98
CA ASP A 36 -8.93 3.64 -6.37
C ASP A 36 -8.85 3.63 -4.82
N SER A 37 -8.37 2.55 -4.22
CA SER A 37 -8.16 2.45 -2.78
C SER A 37 -6.90 3.18 -2.29
N ASN A 38 -6.01 3.60 -3.18
CA ASN A 38 -4.81 4.36 -2.84
C ASN A 38 -5.06 5.89 -2.81
N HIS A 39 -6.32 6.29 -2.76
CA HIS A 39 -6.72 7.69 -2.58
C HIS A 39 -6.75 8.02 -1.10
N GLY A 40 -6.04 9.06 -0.68
CA GLY A 40 -5.99 9.40 0.73
C GLY A 40 -5.10 10.57 1.09
N ARG A 41 -4.95 10.76 2.39
CA ARG A 41 -4.03 11.73 2.98
C ARG A 41 -2.72 11.05 3.34
N PHE A 42 -1.63 11.65 2.91
CA PHE A 42 -0.27 11.16 3.08
C PHE A 42 0.59 12.26 3.68
N THR A 43 1.38 11.93 4.70
CA THR A 43 2.49 12.78 5.11
C THR A 43 3.70 12.32 4.32
N MET A 44 4.22 13.20 3.46
CA MET A 44 5.46 12.92 2.72
C MET A 44 6.62 13.51 3.51
N ARG A 45 7.76 12.82 3.57
CA ARG A 45 8.99 13.35 4.16
C ARG A 45 10.05 13.44 3.08
N ILE A 46 10.53 14.66 2.83
CA ILE A 46 11.58 14.95 1.86
C ILE A 46 12.81 15.41 2.63
N GLU A 47 13.88 14.64 2.53
CA GLU A 47 15.15 14.90 3.22
C GLU A 47 16.25 15.16 2.21
N THR A 48 17.04 16.19 2.51
CA THR A 48 18.32 16.48 1.87
C THR A 48 19.38 16.65 2.96
N GLU A 49 20.64 16.78 2.57
CA GLU A 49 21.72 17.10 3.52
C GLU A 49 21.46 18.41 4.29
N TYR A 50 20.73 19.36 3.69
CA TYR A 50 20.62 20.72 4.20
C TYR A 50 19.27 21.06 4.84
N TRP A 51 18.22 20.32 4.50
CA TRP A 51 16.89 20.56 5.03
C TRP A 51 16.00 19.32 4.98
N THR A 52 14.97 19.35 5.83
CA THR A 52 13.88 18.39 5.86
C THR A 52 12.56 19.14 5.74
N TRP A 53 11.64 18.59 4.96
CA TRP A 53 10.29 19.11 4.80
C TRP A 53 9.28 17.97 4.87
N GLU A 54 8.18 18.21 5.60
CA GLU A 54 7.10 17.25 5.78
C GLU A 54 5.74 17.85 5.40
N PRO A 55 5.35 17.82 4.12
CA PRO A 55 4.00 18.23 3.73
C PRO A 55 2.97 17.12 3.96
N ASP A 56 1.79 17.53 4.41
CA ASP A 56 0.57 16.73 4.32
C ASP A 56 -0.08 16.94 2.96
N LEU A 57 -0.27 15.85 2.22
CA LEU A 57 -0.82 15.81 0.88
C LEU A 57 -2.13 15.03 0.88
N GLU A 58 -3.15 15.54 0.20
CA GLU A 58 -4.30 14.73 -0.22
C GLU A 58 -4.11 14.38 -1.69
N ALA A 59 -3.99 13.09 -2.00
CA ALA A 59 -3.55 12.63 -3.32
C ALA A 59 -4.32 11.41 -3.81
N TRP A 60 -4.40 11.28 -5.14
CA TRP A 60 -4.90 10.12 -5.87
C TRP A 60 -3.98 9.82 -7.05
N MET A 61 -3.65 8.54 -7.24
CA MET A 61 -2.72 8.09 -8.28
C MET A 61 -3.50 7.76 -9.56
N VAL A 62 -3.30 8.54 -10.63
CA VAL A 62 -3.94 8.31 -11.93
C VAL A 62 -2.91 7.86 -12.94
N ARG A 63 -3.07 6.66 -13.50
CA ARG A 63 -2.25 6.21 -14.62
C ARG A 63 -2.71 6.93 -15.90
N GLN A 64 -1.83 7.72 -16.50
CA GLN A 64 -2.04 8.26 -17.84
C GLN A 64 -1.67 7.15 -18.84
N VAL A 65 -2.62 6.75 -19.69
CA VAL A 65 -2.43 5.76 -20.78
C VAL A 65 -2.12 6.45 -22.10
#